data_AF-A0AAE1BTS2-F1
#
_entry.id   AF-A0AAE1BTS2-F1
#
_cell.length_a   1.000
_cell.length_b   1.000
_cell.length_c   1.000
_cell.angle_alpha   90.00
_cell.angle_beta   90.00
_cell.angle_gamma   90.00
#
_symmetry.space_group_name_H-M   'P 1'
#
loop_
_entity.id
_entity.type
_entity.pdbx_description
1 polymer ?
#
loop_
_entity_poly.entity_id
_entity_poly.type
_entity_poly.pdbx_seq_one_letter_code
_entity_poly.pdbx_strand_id
1 'polypeptide(L)'
;MTFLSPLRTYKKFYWFLILVTVGFILIIINLEYSEIRSYHQRVLKHDVKHKALVKQMQAIQTRHVLLWTQRRSGSRLSMHLLTALPKSFIIGEPLSNYKPGNVLNIINFLRDILNCRLSLHLEYFKKWIGRTQQEHSEITNICNNEASLCTDPELSEAMCVASQINLVKVVGEELGTAEHLLHDTQLNVRLVHLVRDPRALLASRLKTGKDFWPWVLLPGIYQDDTNLTSVCSRYQQDLTAARSFLRLYPHRYTLVRYEDLALHPESEVRRLYTFLHLPYTAKVANTVFTHTFGFVADQSILVHPFSTFKNSSATVFAWRKSLPFTKVEKIQEECGSVLEAYGYHPELSEAMCVASQINLVKVVGEELGTAEHLLHDTQLNVRLVHLVRDPRALLASRLKTGKDFWPWVLLPGIYQDDTNLTSVCSRYQQDLTAARSFLRLYPHRYTLVRYEDLALHPESEVRRLYTFLHLPYTAKVANTVFTHTFGFVADQSILVHPFSTFKNSSATVFAWRKSLPFTKVEKIQEECGSVLEAYGYRMFPSPRHYHHLQYTPLLPLPSTL
;
A
#
# COMPACT_ATOMS: atom_id res chain seq x y z
N MET A 1 16.22 92.88 54.84
CA MET A 1 16.00 91.49 54.40
C MET A 1 16.81 91.25 53.13
N THR A 2 17.98 90.65 53.25
CA THR A 2 18.87 90.30 52.14
C THR A 2 18.54 88.88 51.66
N PHE A 3 18.00 88.76 50.45
CA PHE A 3 17.78 87.47 49.78
C PHE A 3 19.09 87.02 49.11
N LEU A 4 19.64 85.88 49.56
CA LEU A 4 20.71 85.15 48.87
C LEU A 4 20.11 84.40 47.67
N SER A 5 20.71 84.57 46.48
CA SER A 5 20.21 84.02 45.21
C SER A 5 20.71 82.59 44.93
N PRO A 6 19.91 81.71 44.30
CA PRO A 6 20.19 80.27 44.17
C PRO A 6 20.95 79.89 42.89
N LEU A 7 21.82 80.73 42.33
CA LEU A 7 22.41 80.48 40.99
C LEU A 7 23.57 79.48 40.95
N ARG A 8 24.21 79.17 42.09
CA ARG A 8 25.40 78.28 42.12
C ARG A 8 25.07 76.79 42.16
N THR A 9 23.86 76.43 42.61
CA THR A 9 23.39 75.04 42.76
C THR A 9 22.92 74.44 41.43
N TYR A 10 22.32 75.27 40.56
CA TYR A 10 21.80 74.82 39.25
C TYR A 10 22.91 74.41 38.27
N LYS A 11 24.06 75.11 38.23
CA LYS A 11 25.17 74.74 37.33
C LYS A 11 25.80 73.38 37.66
N LYS A 12 25.94 73.06 38.95
CA LYS A 12 26.46 71.75 39.38
C LYS A 12 25.46 70.62 39.10
N PHE A 13 24.18 70.88 39.30
CA PHE A 13 23.12 69.93 38.97
C PHE A 13 23.03 69.66 37.46
N TYR A 14 23.19 70.70 36.63
CA TYR A 14 23.17 70.56 35.16
C TYR A 14 24.37 69.75 34.62
N TRP A 15 25.58 69.99 35.14
CA TRP A 15 26.76 69.18 34.79
C TRP A 15 26.66 67.73 35.28
N PHE A 16 26.07 67.51 36.46
CA PHE A 16 25.78 66.18 36.95
C PHE A 16 24.77 65.45 36.04
N LEU A 17 23.71 66.14 35.59
CA LEU A 17 22.75 65.57 34.64
C LEU A 17 23.41 65.19 33.31
N ILE A 18 24.28 66.04 32.76
CA ILE A 18 25.00 65.78 31.51
C ILE A 18 25.95 64.59 31.65
N LEU A 19 26.68 64.48 32.75
CA LEU A 19 27.59 63.35 32.98
C LEU A 19 26.83 62.04 33.16
N VAL A 20 25.67 62.08 33.82
CA VAL A 20 24.78 60.92 33.96
C VAL A 20 24.19 60.53 32.60
N THR A 21 23.71 61.48 31.79
CA THR A 21 23.15 61.15 30.46
C THR A 21 24.22 60.66 29.50
N VAL A 22 25.42 61.24 29.47
CA VAL A 22 26.55 60.73 28.66
C VAL A 22 26.97 59.34 29.14
N GLY A 23 27.01 59.11 30.45
CA GLY A 23 27.29 57.79 31.02
C GLY A 23 26.25 56.74 30.60
N PHE A 24 24.95 57.07 30.65
CA PHE A 24 23.88 56.19 30.18
C PHE A 24 23.96 55.93 28.68
N ILE A 25 24.24 56.95 27.85
CA ILE A 25 24.41 56.79 26.40
C ILE A 25 25.59 55.87 26.09
N LEU A 26 26.74 56.03 26.76
CA LEU A 26 27.89 55.16 26.58
C LEU A 26 27.62 53.72 27.01
N ILE A 27 26.85 53.51 28.09
CA ILE A 27 26.44 52.16 28.53
C ILE A 27 25.52 51.52 27.48
N ILE A 28 24.55 52.27 26.94
CA ILE A 28 23.64 51.77 25.89
C ILE A 28 24.42 51.40 24.62
N ILE A 29 25.33 52.26 24.16
CA ILE A 29 26.17 51.98 22.99
C ILE A 29 27.04 50.74 23.23
N ASN A 30 27.61 50.57 24.42
CA ASN A 30 28.46 49.42 24.73
C ASN A 30 27.65 48.12 24.84
N LEU A 31 26.41 48.17 25.34
CA LEU A 31 25.48 47.05 25.36
C LEU A 31 25.08 46.64 23.93
N GLU A 32 24.66 47.59 23.10
CA GLU A 32 24.35 47.36 21.68
C GLU A 32 25.56 46.81 20.91
N TYR A 33 26.75 47.36 21.15
CA TYR A 33 27.98 46.88 20.51
C TYR A 33 28.35 45.46 20.97
N SER A 34 28.13 45.12 22.24
CA SER A 34 28.34 43.75 22.73
C SER A 34 27.34 42.76 22.12
N GLU A 35 26.08 43.16 21.94
CA GLU A 35 25.07 42.35 21.28
C GLU A 35 25.42 42.13 19.80
N ILE A 36 25.83 43.17 19.08
CA ILE A 36 26.26 43.08 17.68
C ILE A 36 27.50 42.17 17.53
N ARG A 37 28.48 42.29 18.42
CA ARG A 37 29.69 41.43 18.42
C ARG A 37 29.33 39.97 18.72
N SER A 38 28.45 39.73 19.68
CA SER A 38 27.96 38.39 20.01
C SER A 38 27.16 37.78 18.85
N TYR A 39 26.40 38.59 18.12
CA TYR A 39 25.68 38.20 16.91
C TYR A 39 26.67 37.83 15.80
N HIS A 40 27.65 38.69 15.50
CA HIS A 40 28.68 38.40 14.50
C HIS A 40 29.51 37.15 14.81
N GLN A 41 29.90 36.93 16.08
CA GLN A 41 30.62 35.72 16.47
C GLN A 41 29.76 34.45 16.30
N ARG A 42 28.44 34.53 16.58
CA ARG A 42 27.50 33.43 16.31
C ARG A 42 27.39 33.13 14.81
N VAL A 43 27.28 34.16 13.98
CA VAL A 43 27.23 34.03 12.50
C VAL A 43 28.53 33.43 11.95
N LEU A 44 29.70 33.89 12.41
CA LEU A 44 30.99 33.34 11.97
C LEU A 44 31.19 31.89 12.41
N LYS A 45 30.80 31.54 13.65
CA LYS A 45 30.86 30.16 14.14
C LYS A 45 29.92 29.23 13.36
N HIS A 46 28.77 29.74 12.94
CA HIS A 46 27.82 29.04 12.08
C HIS A 46 28.40 28.82 10.68
N ASP A 47 29.00 29.84 10.05
CA ASP A 47 29.64 29.75 8.73
C ASP A 47 30.82 28.73 8.72
N VAL A 48 31.62 28.69 9.79
CA VAL A 48 32.71 27.71 9.93
C VAL A 48 32.19 26.27 10.06
N LYS A 49 31.16 26.04 10.87
CA LYS A 49 30.52 24.71 11.00
C LYS A 49 29.86 24.28 9.69
N HIS A 50 29.17 25.19 9.02
CA HIS A 50 28.54 24.98 7.72
C HIS A 50 29.56 24.51 6.68
N LYS A 51 30.65 25.27 6.51
CA LYS A 51 31.73 24.93 5.57
C LYS A 51 32.41 23.59 5.93
N ALA A 52 32.57 23.29 7.21
CA ALA A 52 33.11 22.00 7.65
C ALA A 52 32.19 20.82 7.28
N LEU A 53 30.87 20.97 7.45
CA LEU A 53 29.87 19.95 7.12
C LEU A 53 29.80 19.69 5.61
N VAL A 54 29.75 20.75 4.80
CA VAL A 54 29.76 20.66 3.33
C VAL A 54 31.05 20.00 2.83
N LYS A 55 32.20 20.34 3.42
CA LYS A 55 33.50 19.76 3.02
C LYS A 55 33.63 18.26 3.34
N GLN A 56 32.83 17.72 4.26
CA GLN A 56 32.80 16.29 4.59
C GLN A 56 31.92 15.47 3.65
N MET A 57 31.04 16.11 2.87
CA MET A 57 30.13 15.47 1.94
C MET A 57 30.86 15.11 0.64
N GLN A 58 31.02 13.81 0.37
CA GLN A 58 31.68 13.29 -0.83
C GLN A 58 30.65 12.85 -1.87
N ALA A 59 30.90 13.16 -3.14
CA ALA A 59 30.06 12.72 -4.25
C ALA A 59 30.11 11.19 -4.39
N ILE A 60 28.95 10.56 -4.52
CA ILE A 60 28.79 9.12 -4.73
C ILE A 60 27.97 8.93 -6.01
N GLN A 61 28.04 7.75 -6.65
CA GLN A 61 27.14 7.44 -7.75
C GLN A 61 25.68 7.45 -7.26
N THR A 62 24.95 8.52 -7.60
CA THR A 62 23.55 8.72 -7.21
C THR A 62 22.60 7.94 -8.10
N ARG A 63 21.53 7.40 -7.49
CA ARG A 63 20.35 6.87 -8.18
C ARG A 63 19.24 7.91 -8.14
N HIS A 64 18.87 8.43 -9.29
CA HIS A 64 17.77 9.38 -9.41
C HIS A 64 16.44 8.63 -9.56
N VAL A 65 15.50 8.90 -8.65
CA VAL A 65 14.18 8.27 -8.61
C VAL A 65 13.12 9.34 -8.80
N LEU A 66 12.29 9.21 -9.83
CA LEU A 66 11.08 10.00 -9.96
C LEU A 66 9.89 9.19 -9.45
N LEU A 67 9.23 9.66 -8.40
CA LEU A 67 7.94 9.11 -7.98
C LEU A 67 6.83 10.00 -8.55
N TRP A 68 6.17 9.51 -9.59
CA TRP A 68 5.19 10.28 -10.37
C TRP A 68 3.77 9.80 -10.10
N THR A 69 2.84 10.72 -9.83
CA THR A 69 1.47 10.33 -9.45
C THR A 69 0.49 11.49 -9.46
N GLN A 70 -0.80 11.17 -9.47
CA GLN A 70 -1.83 12.12 -9.09
C GLN A 70 -1.93 12.28 -7.56
N ARG A 71 -2.55 13.39 -7.12
CA ARG A 71 -2.78 13.66 -5.70
C ARG A 71 -3.73 12.62 -5.11
N ARG A 72 -3.43 12.17 -3.88
CA ARG A 72 -4.16 11.15 -3.11
C ARG A 72 -3.97 9.70 -3.57
N SER A 73 -2.90 9.39 -4.28
CA SER A 73 -2.59 8.00 -4.70
C SER A 73 -1.62 7.25 -3.78
N GLY A 74 -1.33 7.74 -2.57
CA GLY A 74 -0.39 7.08 -1.65
C GLY A 74 1.09 7.42 -1.87
N SER A 75 1.36 8.59 -2.47
CA SER A 75 2.71 9.09 -2.76
C SER A 75 3.59 9.18 -1.51
N ARG A 76 3.03 9.63 -0.37
CA ARG A 76 3.78 9.77 0.89
C ARG A 76 4.24 8.42 1.44
N LEU A 77 3.36 7.42 1.49
CA LEU A 77 3.73 6.06 1.90
C LEU A 77 4.82 5.50 0.98
N SER A 78 4.59 5.56 -0.33
CA SER A 78 5.53 5.04 -1.33
C SER A 78 6.91 5.68 -1.22
N MET A 79 6.96 6.99 -1.02
CA MET A 79 8.21 7.74 -0.80
C MET A 79 8.98 7.19 0.42
N HIS A 80 8.33 7.02 1.58
CA HIS A 80 9.00 6.48 2.78
C HIS A 80 9.52 5.05 2.56
N LEU A 81 8.78 4.21 1.83
CA LEU A 81 9.21 2.85 1.51
C LEU A 81 10.44 2.83 0.57
N LEU A 82 10.46 3.73 -0.43
CA LEU A 82 11.55 3.85 -1.40
C LEU A 82 12.82 4.52 -0.84
N THR A 83 12.73 5.16 0.32
CA THR A 83 13.82 5.93 0.95
C THR A 83 14.19 5.39 2.32
N ALA A 84 13.97 4.09 2.55
CA ALA A 84 14.31 3.43 3.82
C ALA A 84 15.82 3.22 4.03
N LEU A 85 16.62 3.26 2.95
CA LEU A 85 18.08 3.15 3.01
C LEU A 85 18.71 4.45 3.52
N PRO A 86 19.84 4.39 4.24
CA PRO A 86 20.56 5.59 4.67
C PRO A 86 21.07 6.39 3.47
N LYS A 87 21.35 7.68 3.68
CA LYS A 87 21.85 8.61 2.63
C LYS A 87 20.87 8.79 1.46
N SER A 88 19.57 8.72 1.71
CA SER A 88 18.55 9.21 0.78
C SER A 88 18.36 10.72 0.90
N PHE A 89 18.11 11.37 -0.22
CA PHE A 89 17.70 12.76 -0.31
C PHE A 89 16.33 12.84 -0.98
N ILE A 90 15.43 13.64 -0.42
CA ILE A 90 14.03 13.73 -0.85
C ILE A 90 13.70 15.16 -1.23
N ILE A 91 13.11 15.32 -2.41
CA ILE A 91 12.48 16.56 -2.86
C ILE A 91 10.98 16.28 -3.02
N GLY A 92 10.18 16.76 -2.06
CA GLY A 92 8.75 16.49 -1.96
C GLY A 92 7.87 17.51 -2.69
N GLU A 93 7.19 17.11 -3.77
CA GLU A 93 6.21 17.95 -4.48
C GLU A 93 6.76 19.32 -4.93
N PRO A 94 7.87 19.36 -5.70
CA PRO A 94 8.47 20.62 -6.16
C PRO A 94 7.57 21.40 -7.13
N LEU A 95 6.49 20.80 -7.64
CA LEU A 95 5.55 21.50 -8.53
C LEU A 95 4.33 22.08 -7.80
N SER A 96 4.16 21.82 -6.49
CA SER A 96 2.93 22.18 -5.75
C SER A 96 2.58 23.67 -5.73
N ASN A 97 3.57 24.56 -5.79
CA ASN A 97 3.41 26.02 -5.88
C ASN A 97 4.18 26.62 -7.07
N TYR A 98 4.69 25.77 -7.95
CA TYR A 98 5.42 26.22 -9.12
C TYR A 98 4.39 26.46 -10.24
N LYS A 99 4.32 27.69 -10.75
CA LYS A 99 3.45 28.07 -11.87
C LYS A 99 4.30 28.37 -13.11
N PRO A 100 4.89 27.35 -13.75
CA PRO A 100 5.60 27.58 -14.99
C PRO A 100 4.59 27.89 -16.09
N GLY A 101 4.86 28.94 -16.86
CA GLY A 101 4.02 29.28 -18.01
C GLY A 101 4.04 28.27 -19.16
N ASN A 102 4.93 27.25 -19.11
CA ASN A 102 5.01 26.18 -20.12
C ASN A 102 5.65 24.87 -19.59
N VAL A 103 5.47 23.79 -20.34
CA VAL A 103 6.01 22.44 -20.02
C VAL A 103 7.55 22.40 -20.05
N LEU A 104 8.20 23.15 -20.95
CA LEU A 104 9.66 23.18 -21.06
C LEU A 104 10.33 23.71 -19.78
N ASN A 105 9.72 24.69 -19.12
CA ASN A 105 10.18 25.23 -17.84
C ASN A 105 10.06 24.20 -16.72
N ILE A 106 9.00 23.38 -16.71
CA ILE A 106 8.87 22.25 -15.77
C ILE A 106 10.04 21.28 -15.95
N ILE A 107 10.31 20.90 -17.19
CA ILE A 107 11.37 19.94 -17.52
C ILE A 107 12.75 20.48 -17.09
N ASN A 108 13.05 21.74 -17.42
CA ASN A 108 14.32 22.37 -17.04
C ASN A 108 14.46 22.50 -15.52
N PHE A 109 13.39 22.90 -14.83
CA PHE A 109 13.38 22.97 -13.37
C PHE A 109 13.61 21.61 -12.71
N LEU A 110 12.93 20.56 -13.17
CA LEU A 110 13.13 19.19 -12.67
C LEU A 110 14.54 18.68 -13.00
N ARG A 111 15.10 19.05 -14.16
CA ARG A 111 16.49 18.72 -14.53
C ARG A 111 17.49 19.38 -13.57
N ASP A 112 17.30 20.64 -13.22
CA ASP A 112 18.17 21.33 -12.25
C ASP A 112 18.08 20.68 -10.86
N ILE A 113 16.86 20.36 -10.42
CA ILE A 113 16.60 19.61 -9.18
C ILE A 113 17.36 18.27 -9.16
N LEU A 114 17.24 17.49 -10.23
CA LEU A 114 17.87 16.17 -10.32
C LEU A 114 19.39 16.28 -10.31
N ASN A 115 19.95 17.32 -10.92
CA ASN A 115 21.39 17.60 -10.91
C ASN A 115 21.86 18.34 -9.64
N CYS A 116 21.02 18.44 -8.60
CA CYS A 116 21.33 19.12 -7.36
C CYS A 116 21.75 20.60 -7.54
N ARG A 117 21.14 21.30 -8.51
CA ARG A 117 21.37 22.75 -8.78
C ARG A 117 20.27 23.60 -8.15
N LEU A 118 20.12 23.47 -6.83
CA LEU A 118 19.06 24.15 -6.08
C LEU A 118 19.33 25.67 -5.95
N SER A 119 20.59 26.08 -5.91
CA SER A 119 21.06 27.47 -5.90
C SER A 119 20.63 28.27 -7.13
N LEU A 120 20.30 27.62 -8.25
CA LEU A 120 19.72 28.30 -9.42
C LEU A 120 18.29 28.78 -9.19
N HIS A 121 17.61 28.26 -8.15
CA HIS A 121 16.21 28.57 -7.85
C HIS A 121 16.05 29.07 -6.39
N LEU A 122 16.98 29.88 -5.91
CA LEU A 122 17.06 30.38 -4.53
C LEU A 122 15.72 30.89 -3.96
N GLU A 123 15.03 31.76 -4.70
CA GLU A 123 13.78 32.36 -4.23
C GLU A 123 12.63 31.35 -4.10
N TYR A 124 12.65 30.32 -4.93
CA TYR A 124 11.74 29.19 -4.81
C TYR A 124 12.10 28.33 -3.59
N PHE A 125 13.38 27.93 -3.47
CA PHE A 125 13.83 27.03 -2.42
C PHE A 125 13.74 27.64 -1.03
N LYS A 126 14.03 28.93 -0.85
CA LYS A 126 13.83 29.64 0.44
C LYS A 126 12.38 29.53 0.94
N LYS A 127 11.39 29.55 0.04
CA LYS A 127 9.96 29.43 0.39
C LYS A 127 9.48 27.99 0.52
N TRP A 128 10.09 27.07 -0.23
CA TRP A 128 9.65 25.69 -0.36
C TRP A 128 10.33 24.70 0.60
N ILE A 129 11.66 24.84 0.82
CA ILE A 129 12.46 23.88 1.63
C ILE A 129 11.91 23.74 3.06
N GLY A 130 11.40 24.83 3.66
CA GLY A 130 10.80 24.80 5.00
C GLY A 130 9.61 23.83 5.15
N ARG A 131 8.97 23.39 4.05
CA ARG A 131 7.85 22.44 4.06
C ARG A 131 8.24 21.00 3.73
N THR A 132 9.37 20.76 3.05
CA THR A 132 9.75 19.43 2.54
C THR A 132 10.73 18.66 3.42
N GLN A 133 11.57 19.37 4.19
CA GLN A 133 12.55 18.70 5.06
C GLN A 133 11.94 18.00 6.28
N GLN A 134 10.64 18.20 6.54
CA GLN A 134 9.87 17.48 7.57
C GLN A 134 9.54 16.03 7.20
N GLU A 135 9.82 15.59 5.96
CA GLU A 135 9.50 14.23 5.51
C GLU A 135 10.68 13.24 5.62
N HIS A 136 11.88 13.70 6.02
CA HIS A 136 13.07 12.84 6.19
C HIS A 136 13.62 12.92 7.62
N SER A 137 13.57 11.81 8.37
CA SER A 137 13.92 11.79 9.80
C SER A 137 15.36 12.24 10.08
N GLU A 138 16.32 11.88 9.22
CA GLU A 138 17.73 12.22 9.40
C GLU A 138 17.98 13.73 9.16
N ILE A 139 17.24 14.36 8.24
CA ILE A 139 17.33 15.81 7.99
C ILE A 139 16.57 16.56 9.08
N THR A 140 15.38 16.09 9.43
CA THR A 140 14.58 16.63 10.54
C THR A 140 15.38 16.66 11.85
N ASN A 141 16.21 15.65 12.13
CA ASN A 141 17.08 15.66 13.30
C ASN A 141 18.17 16.76 13.25
N ILE A 142 18.75 17.03 12.07
CA ILE A 142 19.67 18.15 11.87
C ILE A 142 18.91 19.48 12.05
N CYS A 143 17.70 19.59 11.49
CA CYS A 143 16.84 20.78 11.60
C CYS A 143 16.37 21.10 13.01
N ASN A 144 16.04 20.07 13.78
CA ASN A 144 15.58 20.23 15.16
C ASN A 144 16.69 20.78 16.07
N ASN A 145 17.95 20.51 15.71
CA ASN A 145 19.11 21.03 16.43
C ASN A 145 19.51 22.43 15.95
N GLU A 146 19.38 22.75 14.65
CA GLU A 146 19.78 24.04 14.09
C GLU A 146 18.90 24.41 12.85
N ALA A 147 17.78 25.09 13.10
CA ALA A 147 16.75 25.36 12.09
C ALA A 147 17.23 26.21 10.90
N SER A 148 18.24 27.07 11.08
CA SER A 148 18.83 27.90 10.02
C SER A 148 19.49 27.08 8.90
N LEU A 149 20.04 25.92 9.24
CA LEU A 149 20.67 25.00 8.27
C LEU A 149 19.63 24.39 7.32
N CYS A 150 18.38 24.28 7.76
CA CYS A 150 17.33 23.62 6.99
C CYS A 150 16.62 24.50 5.98
N THR A 151 17.03 25.77 5.87
CA THR A 151 16.66 26.63 4.76
C THR A 151 17.86 26.98 3.88
N ASP A 152 19.02 26.36 4.14
CA ASP A 152 20.25 26.62 3.42
C ASP A 152 20.30 25.84 2.09
N PRO A 153 20.30 26.54 0.95
CA PRO A 153 20.39 25.91 -0.37
C PRO A 153 21.72 25.19 -0.57
N GLU A 154 22.84 25.73 -0.07
CA GLU A 154 24.18 25.13 -0.28
C GLU A 154 24.29 23.80 0.47
N LEU A 155 23.77 23.75 1.71
CA LEU A 155 23.70 22.50 2.46
C LEU A 155 22.79 21.49 1.76
N SER A 156 21.64 21.92 1.27
CA SER A 156 20.70 21.03 0.57
C SER A 156 21.31 20.46 -0.72
N GLU A 157 22.08 21.26 -1.47
CA GLU A 157 22.84 20.80 -2.63
C GLU A 157 23.93 19.80 -2.23
N ALA A 158 24.71 20.10 -1.19
CA ALA A 158 25.76 19.21 -0.71
C ALA A 158 25.19 17.85 -0.26
N MET A 159 24.05 17.86 0.43
CA MET A 159 23.34 16.65 0.84
C MET A 159 22.82 15.87 -0.36
N CYS A 160 22.23 16.56 -1.34
CA CYS A 160 21.77 15.97 -2.59
C CYS A 160 22.92 15.29 -3.36
N VAL A 161 24.10 15.92 -3.43
CA VAL A 161 25.29 15.37 -4.11
C VAL A 161 25.89 14.18 -3.35
N ALA A 162 25.85 14.20 -2.01
CA ALA A 162 26.38 13.11 -1.18
C ALA A 162 25.42 11.93 -1.00
N SER A 163 24.20 12.04 -1.52
CA SER A 163 23.18 11.01 -1.39
C SER A 163 23.30 9.91 -2.43
N GLN A 164 23.03 8.69 -1.99
CA GLN A 164 22.99 7.51 -2.86
C GLN A 164 21.68 7.43 -3.64
N ILE A 165 20.60 7.96 -3.07
CA ILE A 165 19.26 7.95 -3.65
C ILE A 165 18.72 9.37 -3.61
N ASN A 166 18.41 9.94 -4.78
CA ASN A 166 17.75 11.24 -4.87
C ASN A 166 16.34 11.00 -5.40
N LEU A 167 15.34 11.05 -4.52
CA LEU A 167 13.94 10.86 -4.86
C LEU A 167 13.25 12.22 -5.03
N VAL A 168 12.66 12.44 -6.20
CA VAL A 168 11.80 13.59 -6.48
C VAL A 168 10.36 13.11 -6.61
N LYS A 169 9.48 13.59 -5.74
CA LYS A 169 8.05 13.23 -5.71
C LYS A 169 7.26 14.24 -6.52
N VAL A 170 6.85 13.87 -7.74
CA VAL A 170 6.08 14.72 -8.65
C VAL A 170 4.60 14.37 -8.52
N VAL A 171 3.78 15.31 -8.06
CA VAL A 171 2.36 15.12 -7.81
C VAL A 171 1.53 16.11 -8.61
N GLY A 172 0.58 15.60 -9.41
CA GLY A 172 -0.39 16.42 -10.14
C GLY A 172 0.07 16.92 -11.51
N GLU A 173 1.24 16.48 -12.00
CA GLU A 173 1.76 16.80 -13.34
C GLU A 173 1.52 15.67 -14.35
N GLU A 174 1.44 15.94 -15.65
CA GLU A 174 1.03 14.91 -16.63
C GLU A 174 2.18 13.95 -16.86
N LEU A 175 1.92 12.64 -16.86
CA LEU A 175 2.98 11.65 -17.00
C LEU A 175 3.80 11.85 -18.28
N GLY A 176 3.17 12.35 -19.36
CA GLY A 176 3.85 12.68 -20.62
C GLY A 176 5.02 13.67 -20.44
N THR A 177 4.94 14.61 -19.51
CA THR A 177 6.03 15.56 -19.19
C THR A 177 7.32 14.84 -18.78
N ALA A 178 7.22 13.64 -18.21
CA ALA A 178 8.38 12.85 -17.80
C ALA A 178 9.17 12.23 -18.97
N GLU A 179 8.62 12.22 -20.18
CA GLU A 179 9.27 11.61 -21.35
C GLU A 179 10.65 12.20 -21.62
N HIS A 180 10.77 13.52 -21.56
CA HIS A 180 12.04 14.21 -21.77
C HIS A 180 13.09 13.87 -20.70
N LEU A 181 12.68 13.58 -19.47
CA LEU A 181 13.56 13.17 -18.37
C LEU A 181 14.00 11.69 -18.51
N LEU A 182 13.13 10.86 -19.06
CA LEU A 182 13.43 9.46 -19.39
C LEU A 182 14.31 9.31 -20.63
N HIS A 183 14.16 10.20 -21.62
CA HIS A 183 15.00 10.22 -22.82
C HIS A 183 16.44 10.68 -22.51
N ASP A 184 16.61 11.60 -21.57
CA ASP A 184 17.92 12.08 -21.12
C ASP A 184 18.66 10.96 -20.36
N THR A 185 19.68 10.38 -21.00
CA THR A 185 20.49 9.29 -20.43
C THR A 185 21.50 9.78 -19.40
N GLN A 186 21.87 11.07 -19.44
CA GLN A 186 22.80 11.66 -18.47
C GLN A 186 22.17 11.77 -17.08
N LEU A 187 20.86 11.96 -17.02
CA LEU A 187 20.12 12.00 -15.76
C LEU A 187 20.03 10.64 -15.06
N ASN A 188 20.19 9.52 -15.78
CA ASN A 188 20.08 8.16 -15.24
C ASN A 188 18.87 7.94 -14.30
N VAL A 189 17.75 8.60 -14.61
CA VAL A 189 16.51 8.55 -13.84
C VAL A 189 15.79 7.22 -14.03
N ARG A 190 15.26 6.67 -12.94
CA ARG A 190 14.24 5.63 -12.95
C ARG A 190 12.91 6.20 -12.45
N LEU A 191 11.86 6.02 -13.23
CA LEU A 191 10.52 6.52 -12.92
C LEU A 191 9.63 5.41 -12.36
N VAL A 192 9.08 5.66 -11.18
CA VAL A 192 8.03 4.87 -10.54
C VAL A 192 6.73 5.65 -10.70
N HIS A 193 5.85 5.18 -11.59
CA HIS A 193 4.53 5.74 -11.80
C HIS A 193 3.51 5.04 -10.92
N LEU A 194 2.96 5.77 -9.95
CA LEU A 194 1.98 5.28 -9.01
C LEU A 194 0.56 5.66 -9.47
N VAL A 195 -0.27 4.64 -9.69
CA VAL A 195 -1.68 4.76 -10.08
C VAL A 195 -2.55 4.29 -8.91
N ARG A 196 -3.73 4.88 -8.75
CA ARG A 196 -4.72 4.45 -7.75
C ARG A 196 -6.09 4.35 -8.38
N ASP A 197 -6.95 3.49 -7.85
CA ASP A 197 -8.36 3.41 -8.26
C ASP A 197 -9.00 4.82 -8.23
N PRO A 198 -9.51 5.35 -9.37
CA PRO A 198 -10.18 6.65 -9.45
C PRO A 198 -11.29 6.82 -8.41
N ARG A 199 -12.02 5.76 -8.06
CA ARG A 199 -13.08 5.78 -7.04
C ARG A 199 -12.48 6.04 -5.66
N ALA A 200 -11.40 5.34 -5.32
CA ALA A 200 -10.69 5.50 -4.07
C ALA A 200 -10.03 6.88 -3.95
N LEU A 201 -9.44 7.36 -5.04
CA LEU A 201 -8.79 8.66 -5.14
C LEU A 201 -9.80 9.80 -4.96
N LEU A 202 -10.91 9.79 -5.70
CA LEU A 202 -11.98 10.79 -5.60
C LEU A 202 -12.63 10.78 -4.22
N ALA A 203 -12.91 9.60 -3.65
CA ALA A 203 -13.41 9.49 -2.28
C ALA A 203 -12.46 10.14 -1.27
N SER A 204 -11.14 9.92 -1.41
CA SER A 204 -10.13 10.54 -0.57
C SER A 204 -10.10 12.07 -0.72
N ARG A 205 -10.17 12.59 -1.95
CA ARG A 205 -10.19 14.03 -2.23
C ARG A 205 -11.42 14.70 -1.61
N LEU A 206 -12.61 14.13 -1.82
CA LEU A 206 -13.86 14.62 -1.26
C LEU A 206 -13.83 14.66 0.28
N LYS A 207 -13.37 13.57 0.92
CA LYS A 207 -13.24 13.51 2.38
C LYS A 207 -12.25 14.55 2.90
N THR A 208 -11.07 14.63 2.29
CA THR A 208 -10.02 15.58 2.70
C THR A 208 -10.46 17.03 2.53
N GLY A 209 -11.13 17.34 1.42
CA GLY A 209 -11.70 18.66 1.16
C GLY A 209 -12.75 19.02 2.21
N LYS A 210 -13.67 18.12 2.55
CA LYS A 210 -14.70 18.39 3.56
C LYS A 210 -14.14 18.53 4.98
N ASP A 211 -13.30 17.59 5.39
CA ASP A 211 -12.96 17.42 6.81
C ASP A 211 -11.72 18.22 7.23
N PHE A 212 -10.83 18.57 6.29
CA PHE A 212 -9.53 19.20 6.61
C PHE A 212 -9.31 20.51 5.87
N TRP A 213 -9.54 20.54 4.55
CA TRP A 213 -9.23 21.70 3.71
C TRP A 213 -10.46 22.17 2.89
N PRO A 214 -11.50 22.74 3.53
CA PRO A 214 -12.74 23.16 2.83
C PRO A 214 -12.50 24.09 1.65
N TRP A 215 -11.47 24.92 1.72
CA TRP A 215 -11.09 25.86 0.65
C TRP A 215 -10.67 25.16 -0.65
N VAL A 216 -10.24 23.90 -0.61
CA VAL A 216 -9.90 23.11 -1.80
C VAL A 216 -11.14 22.73 -2.62
N LEU A 217 -12.33 22.88 -2.05
CA LEU A 217 -13.60 22.67 -2.74
C LEU A 217 -14.20 23.97 -3.31
N LEU A 218 -13.54 25.13 -3.12
CA LEU A 218 -14.00 26.40 -3.67
C LEU A 218 -13.71 26.51 -5.18
N PRO A 219 -14.59 27.17 -5.96
CA PRO A 219 -14.38 27.38 -7.39
C PRO A 219 -13.02 28.04 -7.69
N GLY A 220 -12.30 27.54 -8.69
CA GLY A 220 -10.98 28.06 -9.09
C GLY A 220 -9.78 27.51 -8.30
N ILE A 221 -9.97 26.68 -7.27
CA ILE A 221 -8.88 26.06 -6.51
C ILE A 221 -8.94 24.54 -6.70
N TYR A 222 -7.92 23.95 -7.34
CA TYR A 222 -7.83 22.50 -7.58
C TYR A 222 -9.12 21.89 -8.16
N GLN A 223 -9.79 22.64 -9.02
CA GLN A 223 -11.09 22.26 -9.58
C GLN A 223 -10.96 20.99 -10.43
N ASP A 224 -9.85 20.85 -11.16
CA ASP A 224 -9.53 19.64 -11.93
C ASP A 224 -9.31 18.41 -11.06
N ASP A 225 -8.89 18.59 -9.80
CA ASP A 225 -8.72 17.48 -8.87
C ASP A 225 -10.07 16.95 -8.33
N THR A 226 -11.13 17.74 -8.40
CA THR A 226 -12.47 17.38 -7.88
C THR A 226 -13.50 17.15 -8.98
N ASN A 227 -13.23 17.62 -10.20
CA ASN A 227 -14.05 17.37 -11.38
C ASN A 227 -13.80 15.96 -11.93
N LEU A 228 -14.86 15.16 -12.02
CA LEU A 228 -14.79 13.78 -12.48
C LEU A 228 -14.21 13.65 -13.89
N THR A 229 -14.69 14.44 -14.84
CA THR A 229 -14.23 14.45 -16.24
C THR A 229 -12.76 14.83 -16.34
N SER A 230 -12.30 15.86 -15.62
CA SER A 230 -10.88 16.23 -15.57
C SER A 230 -10.00 15.08 -15.04
N VAL A 231 -10.43 14.41 -13.96
CA VAL A 231 -9.70 13.27 -13.38
C VAL A 231 -9.62 12.09 -14.34
N CYS A 232 -10.74 11.71 -14.97
CA CYS A 232 -10.76 10.59 -15.92
C CYS A 232 -9.95 10.91 -17.18
N SER A 233 -10.09 12.12 -17.74
CA SER A 233 -9.30 12.60 -18.88
C SER A 233 -7.80 12.55 -18.58
N ARG A 234 -7.40 13.00 -17.39
CA ARG A 234 -6.00 12.93 -16.96
C ARG A 234 -5.49 11.49 -16.88
N TYR A 235 -6.27 10.58 -16.32
CA TYR A 235 -5.88 9.16 -16.32
C TYR A 235 -5.75 8.57 -17.73
N GLN A 236 -6.56 9.00 -18.69
CA GLN A 236 -6.46 8.57 -20.09
C GLN A 236 -5.17 9.08 -20.75
N GLN A 237 -4.78 10.33 -20.48
CA GLN A 237 -3.51 10.90 -20.93
C GLN A 237 -2.32 10.15 -20.31
N ASP A 238 -2.35 9.96 -18.98
CA ASP A 238 -1.30 9.22 -18.25
C ASP A 238 -1.21 7.77 -18.75
N LEU A 239 -2.34 7.13 -19.06
CA LEU A 239 -2.38 5.78 -19.62
C LEU A 239 -1.72 5.70 -21.01
N THR A 240 -1.94 6.72 -21.84
CA THR A 240 -1.32 6.82 -23.17
C THR A 240 0.20 6.93 -23.05
N ALA A 241 0.69 7.80 -22.17
CA ALA A 241 2.12 7.93 -21.88
C ALA A 241 2.69 6.63 -21.27
N ALA A 242 1.98 6.02 -20.32
CA ALA A 242 2.40 4.78 -19.66
C ALA A 242 2.60 3.63 -20.65
N ARG A 243 1.69 3.46 -21.62
CA ARG A 243 1.82 2.46 -22.69
C ARG A 243 3.08 2.68 -23.53
N SER A 244 3.36 3.93 -23.88
CA SER A 244 4.59 4.29 -24.59
C SER A 244 5.83 4.01 -23.74
N PHE A 245 5.82 4.38 -22.45
CA PHE A 245 6.97 4.22 -21.57
C PHE A 245 7.29 2.76 -21.24
N LEU A 246 6.28 1.90 -21.09
CA LEU A 246 6.49 0.45 -20.95
C LEU A 246 7.23 -0.15 -22.15
N ARG A 247 6.98 0.38 -23.35
CA ARG A 247 7.63 -0.09 -24.59
C ARG A 247 9.02 0.52 -24.80
N LEU A 248 9.15 1.84 -24.59
CA LEU A 248 10.35 2.61 -24.93
C LEU A 248 11.40 2.61 -23.80
N TYR A 249 10.96 2.51 -22.55
CA TYR A 249 11.81 2.64 -21.37
C TYR A 249 11.62 1.47 -20.37
N PRO A 250 11.58 0.19 -20.79
CA PRO A 250 11.24 -0.94 -19.93
C PRO A 250 12.19 -1.13 -18.73
N HIS A 251 13.42 -0.63 -18.83
CA HIS A 251 14.42 -0.67 -17.75
C HIS A 251 14.49 0.61 -16.91
N ARG A 252 13.78 1.67 -17.30
CA ARG A 252 13.78 2.98 -16.61
C ARG A 252 12.40 3.43 -16.16
N TYR A 253 11.34 2.71 -16.52
CA TYR A 253 9.97 2.99 -16.11
C TYR A 253 9.32 1.75 -15.50
N THR A 254 8.62 1.92 -14.38
CA THR A 254 7.70 0.92 -13.84
C THR A 254 6.38 1.58 -13.44
N LEU A 255 5.29 0.84 -13.67
CA LEU A 255 3.97 1.17 -13.12
C LEU A 255 3.75 0.40 -11.81
N VAL A 256 3.05 1.03 -10.86
CA VAL A 256 2.64 0.44 -9.58
C VAL A 256 1.22 0.88 -9.29
N ARG A 257 0.33 -0.08 -8.98
CA ARG A 257 -0.97 0.26 -8.40
C ARG A 257 -0.81 0.42 -6.90
N TYR A 258 -1.35 1.47 -6.34
CA TYR A 258 -1.36 1.71 -4.90
C TYR A 258 -1.99 0.53 -4.15
N GLU A 259 -3.00 -0.11 -4.74
CA GLU A 259 -3.68 -1.25 -4.17
C GLU A 259 -2.75 -2.46 -4.04
N ASP A 260 -1.92 -2.74 -5.05
CA ASP A 260 -0.95 -3.84 -4.99
C ASP A 260 0.11 -3.57 -3.91
N LEU A 261 0.62 -2.33 -3.85
CA LEU A 261 1.58 -1.90 -2.84
C LEU A 261 0.98 -1.97 -1.43
N ALA A 262 -0.29 -1.61 -1.25
CA ALA A 262 -0.97 -1.61 0.03
C ALA A 262 -1.36 -3.02 0.51
N LEU A 263 -1.70 -3.93 -0.41
CA LEU A 263 -2.09 -5.31 -0.11
C LEU A 263 -0.89 -6.25 0.05
N HIS A 264 0.16 -6.03 -0.74
CA HIS A 264 1.35 -6.89 -0.78
C HIS A 264 2.64 -6.06 -0.66
N PRO A 265 2.82 -5.30 0.44
CA PRO A 265 3.89 -4.32 0.55
C PRO A 265 5.29 -4.94 0.50
N GLU A 266 5.51 -6.11 1.11
CA GLU A 266 6.81 -6.80 1.07
C GLU A 266 7.23 -7.18 -0.36
N SER A 267 6.33 -7.78 -1.15
CA SER A 267 6.66 -8.21 -2.51
C SER A 267 6.81 -7.02 -3.45
N GLU A 268 5.92 -6.02 -3.37
CA GLU A 268 5.99 -4.84 -4.24
C GLU A 268 7.22 -3.97 -3.94
N VAL A 269 7.58 -3.77 -2.66
CA VAL A 269 8.79 -3.01 -2.33
C VAL A 269 10.04 -3.78 -2.74
N ARG A 270 10.09 -5.10 -2.59
CA ARG A 270 11.22 -5.90 -3.10
C ARG A 270 11.35 -5.79 -4.63
N ARG A 271 10.24 -5.87 -5.36
CA ARG A 271 10.20 -5.65 -6.82
C ARG A 271 10.73 -4.27 -7.20
N LEU A 272 10.32 -3.23 -6.47
CA LEU A 272 10.76 -1.86 -6.68
C LEU A 272 12.25 -1.66 -6.36
N TYR A 273 12.77 -2.27 -5.30
CA TYR A 273 14.20 -2.21 -4.98
C TYR A 273 15.05 -2.91 -6.05
N THR A 274 14.61 -4.07 -6.54
CA THR A 274 15.23 -4.73 -7.70
C THR A 274 15.21 -3.82 -8.92
N PHE A 275 14.06 -3.21 -9.24
CA PHE A 275 13.94 -2.26 -10.35
C PHE A 275 14.84 -1.04 -10.16
N LEU A 276 15.02 -0.52 -8.95
CA LEU A 276 15.87 0.64 -8.67
C LEU A 276 17.37 0.30 -8.55
N HIS A 277 17.72 -1.00 -8.63
CA HIS A 277 19.07 -1.51 -8.37
C HIS A 277 19.55 -1.16 -6.95
N LEU A 278 18.67 -1.30 -5.97
CA LEU A 278 18.92 -1.01 -4.56
C LEU A 278 18.91 -2.30 -3.73
N PRO A 279 19.74 -2.40 -2.67
CA PRO A 279 19.76 -3.56 -1.79
C PRO A 279 18.52 -3.58 -0.88
N TYR A 280 17.80 -4.69 -0.85
CA TYR A 280 16.70 -4.91 0.09
C TYR A 280 17.25 -5.41 1.43
N THR A 281 17.48 -4.50 2.38
CA THR A 281 18.11 -4.80 3.68
C THR A 281 17.08 -5.05 4.78
N ALA A 282 17.53 -5.55 5.95
CA ALA A 282 16.68 -5.69 7.12
C ALA A 282 16.06 -4.35 7.58
N LYS A 283 16.76 -3.21 7.39
CA LYS A 283 16.21 -1.87 7.67
C LYS A 283 15.00 -1.59 6.78
N VAL A 284 15.11 -1.89 5.48
CA VAL A 284 14.01 -1.74 4.51
C VAL A 284 12.82 -2.60 4.92
N ALA A 285 13.05 -3.89 5.19
CA ALA A 285 11.99 -4.81 5.62
C ALA A 285 11.27 -4.32 6.88
N ASN A 286 12.02 -3.80 7.86
CA ASN A 286 11.44 -3.22 9.07
C ASN A 286 10.62 -1.95 8.78
N THR A 287 11.10 -1.06 7.90
CA THR A 287 10.32 0.10 7.45
C THR A 287 9.03 -0.32 6.75
N VAL A 288 9.09 -1.32 5.87
CA VAL A 288 7.89 -1.90 5.24
C VAL A 288 6.91 -2.36 6.30
N PHE A 289 7.36 -3.18 7.25
CA PHE A 289 6.51 -3.72 8.32
C PHE A 289 5.87 -2.60 9.17
N THR A 290 6.68 -1.70 9.72
CA THR A 290 6.20 -0.63 10.61
C THR A 290 5.19 0.30 9.94
N HIS A 291 5.42 0.68 8.68
CA HIS A 291 4.55 1.61 7.97
C HIS A 291 3.25 0.97 7.45
N THR A 292 3.23 -0.33 7.17
CA THR A 292 2.11 -0.99 6.48
C THR A 292 1.25 -1.92 7.35
N PHE A 293 1.69 -2.23 8.57
CA PHE A 293 0.93 -3.07 9.50
C PHE A 293 0.26 -2.30 10.65
N GLY A 294 0.51 -0.99 10.77
CA GLY A 294 -0.14 -0.15 11.79
C GLY A 294 0.34 -0.40 13.23
N PHE A 295 1.53 -0.97 13.41
CA PHE A 295 2.16 -1.11 14.72
C PHE A 295 2.98 0.14 15.05
N VAL A 296 2.37 1.07 15.80
CA VAL A 296 3.03 2.27 16.35
C VAL A 296 2.74 2.40 17.83
N ALA A 297 3.74 2.86 18.59
CA ALA A 297 3.64 3.06 20.03
C ALA A 297 2.63 4.16 20.41
N ASP A 298 2.51 5.19 19.57
CA ASP A 298 1.50 6.24 19.71
C ASP A 298 0.33 5.98 18.76
N GLN A 299 -0.83 5.64 19.32
CA GLN A 299 -2.04 5.36 18.55
C GLN A 299 -2.63 6.61 17.86
N SER A 300 -2.32 7.83 18.31
CA SER A 300 -2.81 9.07 17.68
C SER A 300 -2.30 9.22 16.24
N ILE A 301 -1.13 8.64 15.95
CA ILE A 301 -0.53 8.57 14.61
C ILE A 301 -1.41 7.74 13.66
N LEU A 302 -2.13 6.71 14.13
CA LEU A 302 -2.98 5.86 13.27
C LEU A 302 -4.21 6.61 12.76
N VAL A 303 -4.74 7.54 13.56
CA VAL A 303 -6.00 8.26 13.30
C VAL A 303 -5.81 9.34 12.22
N HIS A 304 -4.60 9.90 12.10
CA HIS A 304 -4.34 11.00 11.18
C HIS A 304 -4.50 10.60 9.69
N PRO A 305 -5.24 11.35 8.84
CA PRO A 305 -5.54 10.94 7.45
C PRO A 305 -4.29 10.74 6.59
N PHE A 306 -3.24 11.51 6.84
CA PHE A 306 -1.99 11.48 6.08
C PHE A 306 -0.90 10.62 6.73
N SER A 307 -1.22 9.91 7.81
CA SER A 307 -0.26 9.01 8.45
C SER A 307 0.16 7.89 7.50
N THR A 308 1.47 7.62 7.53
CA THR A 308 2.14 6.57 6.77
C THR A 308 2.35 5.31 7.61
N PHE A 309 1.82 5.29 8.84
CA PHE A 309 1.77 4.13 9.72
C PHE A 309 0.32 3.71 9.84
N LYS A 310 -0.11 2.75 9.02
CA LYS A 310 -1.47 2.22 9.03
C LYS A 310 -1.43 0.77 8.62
N ASN A 311 -2.45 0.00 9.00
CA ASN A 311 -2.75 -1.23 8.32
C ASN A 311 -3.24 -0.89 6.90
N SER A 312 -2.32 -0.94 5.92
CA SER A 312 -2.59 -0.50 4.55
C SER A 312 -3.61 -1.40 3.86
N SER A 313 -3.57 -2.71 4.12
CA SER A 313 -4.53 -3.68 3.55
C SER A 313 -5.93 -3.51 4.12
N ALA A 314 -6.08 -3.10 5.38
CA ALA A 314 -7.39 -2.83 5.98
C ALA A 314 -8.05 -1.54 5.46
N THR A 315 -7.26 -0.57 4.96
CA THR A 315 -7.75 0.77 4.62
C THR A 315 -7.85 1.05 3.13
N VAL A 316 -7.19 0.25 2.29
CA VAL A 316 -7.10 0.45 0.84
C VAL A 316 -8.49 0.54 0.16
N PHE A 317 -9.45 -0.26 0.61
CA PHE A 317 -10.83 -0.30 0.09
C PHE A 317 -11.86 0.46 0.93
N ALA A 318 -11.42 1.33 1.85
CA ALA A 318 -12.34 2.08 2.72
C ALA A 318 -13.37 2.94 1.95
N TRP A 319 -13.05 3.32 0.71
CA TRP A 319 -13.96 4.07 -0.16
C TRP A 319 -15.27 3.33 -0.43
N ARG A 320 -15.28 2.00 -0.43
CA ARG A 320 -16.48 1.18 -0.62
C ARG A 320 -17.54 1.41 0.46
N LYS A 321 -17.12 1.82 1.67
CA LYS A 321 -18.03 2.13 2.78
C LYS A 321 -18.44 3.61 2.80
N SER A 322 -17.58 4.50 2.32
CA SER A 322 -17.78 5.95 2.46
C SER A 322 -18.39 6.64 1.24
N LEU A 323 -18.29 6.03 0.05
CA LEU A 323 -18.78 6.60 -1.20
C LEU A 323 -20.16 6.04 -1.52
N PRO A 324 -21.21 6.88 -1.66
CA PRO A 324 -22.52 6.41 -2.08
C PRO A 324 -22.45 5.70 -3.44
N PHE A 325 -23.21 4.62 -3.61
CA PHE A 325 -23.16 3.81 -4.82
C PHE A 325 -23.47 4.61 -6.09
N THR A 326 -24.41 5.55 -6.05
CA THR A 326 -24.72 6.46 -7.17
C THR A 326 -23.52 7.29 -7.64
N LYS A 327 -22.55 7.57 -6.77
CA LYS A 327 -21.28 8.20 -7.16
C LYS A 327 -20.30 7.18 -7.73
N VAL A 328 -20.30 5.96 -7.22
CA VAL A 328 -19.50 4.85 -7.76
C VAL A 328 -19.90 4.59 -9.21
N GLU A 329 -21.20 4.51 -9.49
CA GLU A 329 -21.75 4.33 -10.84
C GLU A 329 -21.29 5.43 -11.80
N LYS A 330 -21.48 6.70 -11.45
CA LYS A 330 -21.02 7.83 -12.27
C LYS A 330 -19.53 7.79 -12.57
N ILE A 331 -18.71 7.43 -11.57
CA ILE A 331 -17.26 7.29 -11.78
C ILE A 331 -16.97 6.13 -12.72
N GLN A 332 -17.69 5.00 -12.61
CA GLN A 332 -17.50 3.85 -13.48
C GLN A 332 -17.93 4.13 -14.92
N GLU A 333 -18.98 4.91 -15.11
CA GLU A 333 -19.44 5.38 -16.43
C GLU A 333 -18.37 6.25 -17.10
N GLU A 334 -17.85 7.26 -16.40
CA GLU A 334 -16.87 8.20 -16.97
C GLU A 334 -15.46 7.60 -17.11
N CYS A 335 -14.97 6.90 -16.07
CA CYS A 335 -13.63 6.33 -16.01
C CYS A 335 -13.59 4.86 -16.47
N GLY A 336 -14.62 4.32 -17.11
CA GLY A 336 -14.74 2.89 -17.42
C GLY A 336 -13.53 2.30 -18.15
N SER A 337 -13.08 2.96 -19.22
CA SER A 337 -11.91 2.54 -20.00
C SER A 337 -10.60 2.62 -19.22
N VAL A 338 -10.47 3.59 -18.30
CA VAL A 338 -9.33 3.74 -17.39
C VAL A 338 -9.30 2.62 -16.36
N LEU A 339 -10.45 2.32 -15.75
CA LEU A 339 -10.59 1.26 -14.76
C LEU A 339 -10.19 -0.08 -15.38
N GLU A 340 -10.75 -0.41 -16.55
CA GLU A 340 -10.41 -1.63 -17.27
C GLU A 340 -8.92 -1.72 -17.61
N ALA A 341 -8.34 -0.63 -18.16
CA ALA A 341 -6.94 -0.63 -18.59
C ALA A 341 -5.94 -0.80 -17.44
N TYR A 342 -6.24 -0.31 -16.24
CA TYR A 342 -5.43 -0.54 -15.03
C TYR A 342 -5.83 -1.80 -14.25
N GLY A 343 -6.77 -2.60 -14.76
CA GLY A 343 -7.20 -3.86 -14.14
C GLY A 343 -8.04 -3.68 -12.89
N TYR A 344 -8.78 -2.58 -12.77
CA TYR A 344 -9.80 -2.37 -11.75
C TYR A 344 -11.15 -2.86 -12.27
N HIS A 345 -11.77 -3.80 -11.55
CA HIS A 345 -13.11 -4.24 -11.88
C HIS A 345 -14.16 -3.20 -11.44
N PRO A 346 -15.21 -2.98 -12.25
CA PRO A 346 -16.37 -2.23 -11.80
C PRO A 346 -17.00 -2.93 -10.57
N GLU A 347 -17.44 -2.15 -9.59
CA GLU A 347 -18.34 -2.64 -8.56
C GLU A 347 -19.67 -2.99 -9.21
N LEU A 348 -20.21 -4.14 -8.84
CA LEU A 348 -21.46 -4.66 -9.36
C LEU A 348 -22.60 -3.73 -8.94
N SER A 349 -23.31 -3.17 -9.92
CA SER A 349 -24.60 -2.51 -9.70
C SER A 349 -25.74 -3.53 -9.66
N GLU A 350 -26.88 -3.10 -9.14
CA GLU A 350 -28.12 -3.88 -9.23
C GLU A 350 -28.43 -4.23 -10.69
N ALA A 351 -28.28 -3.27 -11.61
CA ALA A 351 -28.47 -3.51 -13.04
C ALA A 351 -27.51 -4.58 -13.59
N MET A 352 -26.24 -4.59 -13.17
CA MET A 352 -25.29 -5.63 -13.56
C MET A 352 -25.64 -7.01 -12.99
N CYS A 353 -26.09 -7.07 -11.73
CA CYS A 353 -26.56 -8.31 -11.09
C CYS A 353 -27.78 -8.88 -11.84
N VAL A 354 -28.74 -8.02 -12.17
CA VAL A 354 -29.96 -8.39 -12.92
C VAL A 354 -29.63 -8.82 -14.35
N ALA A 355 -28.68 -8.15 -15.01
CA ALA A 355 -28.28 -8.48 -16.38
C ALA A 355 -27.36 -9.71 -16.50
N SER A 356 -26.80 -10.18 -15.38
CA SER A 356 -25.85 -11.30 -15.39
C SER A 356 -26.58 -12.63 -15.63
N GLN A 357 -26.04 -13.44 -16.54
CA GLN A 357 -26.56 -14.80 -16.80
C GLN A 357 -26.42 -15.70 -15.57
N ILE A 358 -25.39 -15.47 -14.74
CA ILE A 358 -25.10 -16.23 -13.53
C ILE A 358 -24.66 -15.25 -12.45
N ASN A 359 -25.26 -15.35 -11.27
CA ASN A 359 -24.81 -14.67 -10.07
C ASN A 359 -24.15 -15.69 -9.14
N LEU A 360 -22.82 -15.60 -8.98
CA LEU A 360 -22.06 -16.47 -8.08
C LEU A 360 -21.81 -15.75 -6.76
N VAL A 361 -22.32 -16.34 -5.67
CA VAL A 361 -22.07 -15.86 -4.31
C VAL A 361 -21.16 -16.87 -3.61
N LYS A 362 -19.98 -16.42 -3.20
CA LYS A 362 -19.05 -17.21 -2.38
C LYS A 362 -19.28 -16.92 -0.91
N VAL A 363 -19.73 -17.90 -0.15
CA VAL A 363 -19.88 -17.84 1.31
C VAL A 363 -18.74 -18.61 1.96
N VAL A 364 -18.11 -18.03 2.99
CA VAL A 364 -17.02 -18.64 3.75
C VAL A 364 -17.23 -18.34 5.23
N GLY A 365 -17.08 -19.35 6.08
CA GLY A 365 -17.12 -19.18 7.53
C GLY A 365 -18.50 -19.34 8.18
N GLU A 366 -19.55 -19.48 7.37
CA GLU A 366 -20.92 -19.75 7.84
C GLU A 366 -21.24 -21.24 7.90
N GLU A 367 -22.20 -21.62 8.74
CA GLU A 367 -22.74 -22.97 8.85
C GLU A 367 -23.64 -23.30 7.64
N LEU A 368 -23.47 -24.50 7.06
CA LEU A 368 -24.21 -24.93 5.88
C LEU A 368 -25.73 -24.92 6.08
N GLY A 369 -26.20 -25.24 7.29
CA GLY A 369 -27.62 -25.28 7.62
C GLY A 369 -28.36 -23.96 7.37
N THR A 370 -27.68 -22.83 7.50
CA THR A 370 -28.27 -21.50 7.24
C THR A 370 -28.73 -21.32 5.78
N ALA A 371 -28.15 -22.07 4.84
CA ALA A 371 -28.51 -22.03 3.43
C ALA A 371 -29.84 -22.75 3.13
N GLU A 372 -30.44 -23.45 4.09
CA GLU A 372 -31.71 -24.16 3.89
C GLU A 372 -32.82 -23.20 3.44
N HIS A 373 -32.89 -22.01 4.02
CA HIS A 373 -33.88 -20.99 3.63
C HIS A 373 -33.76 -20.60 2.14
N LEU A 374 -32.55 -20.56 1.59
CA LEU A 374 -32.31 -20.26 0.17
C LEU A 374 -32.71 -21.42 -0.75
N LEU A 375 -32.57 -22.66 -0.25
CA LEU A 375 -32.97 -23.86 -0.97
C LEU A 375 -34.48 -24.10 -0.91
N HIS A 376 -35.14 -23.66 0.16
CA HIS A 376 -36.59 -23.75 0.33
C HIS A 376 -37.33 -22.68 -0.48
N ASP A 377 -36.76 -21.48 -0.64
CA ASP A 377 -37.39 -20.41 -1.42
C ASP A 377 -37.46 -20.79 -2.92
N THR A 378 -38.67 -20.97 -3.43
CA THR A 378 -38.94 -21.33 -4.83
C THR A 378 -38.90 -20.15 -5.78
N GLN A 379 -38.92 -18.91 -5.27
CA GLN A 379 -38.76 -17.70 -6.07
C GLN A 379 -37.28 -17.48 -6.46
N LEU A 380 -36.36 -18.06 -5.68
CA LEU A 380 -34.93 -18.02 -5.96
C LEU A 380 -34.52 -19.21 -6.82
N ASN A 381 -33.94 -18.95 -8.00
CA ASN A 381 -33.25 -19.95 -8.79
C ASN A 381 -31.81 -20.17 -8.28
N VAL A 382 -31.68 -20.70 -7.07
CA VAL A 382 -30.38 -20.95 -6.41
C VAL A 382 -30.00 -22.42 -6.52
N ARG A 383 -28.74 -22.66 -6.88
CA ARG A 383 -28.07 -23.96 -6.81
C ARG A 383 -26.88 -23.85 -5.87
N LEU A 384 -26.85 -24.68 -4.83
CA LEU A 384 -25.82 -24.70 -3.82
C LEU A 384 -24.75 -25.76 -4.15
N VAL A 385 -23.51 -25.31 -4.25
CA VAL A 385 -22.32 -26.18 -4.38
C VAL A 385 -21.58 -26.16 -3.06
N HIS A 386 -21.63 -27.26 -2.31
CA HIS A 386 -20.94 -27.41 -1.03
C HIS A 386 -19.57 -28.04 -1.25
N LEU A 387 -18.50 -27.25 -1.07
CA LEU A 387 -17.12 -27.70 -1.17
C LEU A 387 -16.59 -28.15 0.20
N VAL A 388 -16.30 -29.44 0.35
CA VAL A 388 -15.69 -30.02 1.56
C VAL A 388 -14.22 -30.36 1.31
N ARG A 389 -13.36 -30.28 2.33
CA ARG A 389 -11.93 -30.61 2.25
C ARG A 389 -11.52 -31.52 3.42
N ASP A 390 -10.42 -32.26 3.28
CA ASP A 390 -9.87 -33.04 4.40
C ASP A 390 -9.53 -32.11 5.58
N PRO A 391 -10.13 -32.30 6.79
CA PRO A 391 -9.85 -31.48 7.96
C PRO A 391 -8.36 -31.42 8.33
N ARG A 392 -7.60 -32.51 8.07
CA ARG A 392 -6.14 -32.55 8.30
C ARG A 392 -5.41 -31.61 7.36
N ALA A 393 -5.79 -31.61 6.08
CA ALA A 393 -5.24 -30.72 5.07
C ALA A 393 -5.60 -29.25 5.35
N LEU A 394 -6.85 -29.01 5.75
CA LEU A 394 -7.36 -27.68 6.12
C LEU A 394 -6.56 -27.08 7.29
N LEU A 395 -6.45 -27.82 8.39
CA LEU A 395 -5.72 -27.36 9.59
C LEU A 395 -4.23 -27.17 9.30
N ALA A 396 -3.60 -28.09 8.56
CA ALA A 396 -2.20 -27.91 8.13
C ALA A 396 -1.99 -26.61 7.33
N SER A 397 -2.91 -26.32 6.41
CA SER A 397 -2.87 -25.09 5.62
C SER A 397 -3.06 -23.84 6.49
N ARG A 398 -4.06 -23.84 7.38
CA ARG A 398 -4.35 -22.69 8.25
C ARG A 398 -3.19 -22.38 9.21
N LEU A 399 -2.58 -23.40 9.81
CA LEU A 399 -1.41 -23.24 10.68
C LEU A 399 -0.20 -22.67 9.93
N LYS A 400 0.07 -23.18 8.71
CA LYS A 400 1.17 -22.69 7.89
C LYS A 400 0.95 -21.24 7.46
N THR A 401 -0.22 -20.93 6.90
CA THR A 401 -0.54 -19.57 6.44
C THR A 401 -0.57 -18.58 7.61
N GLY A 402 -1.13 -18.97 8.75
CA GLY A 402 -1.10 -18.17 9.97
C GLY A 402 0.33 -17.87 10.42
N LYS A 403 1.23 -18.85 10.41
CA LYS A 403 2.63 -18.63 10.80
C LYS A 403 3.40 -17.76 9.80
N ASP A 404 3.30 -18.09 8.51
CA ASP A 404 4.21 -17.58 7.49
C ASP A 404 3.74 -16.26 6.87
N PHE A 405 2.43 -15.96 6.93
CA PHE A 405 1.84 -14.83 6.20
C PHE A 405 0.89 -13.97 7.06
N TRP A 406 0.14 -14.56 8.00
CA TRP A 406 -0.88 -13.86 8.80
C TRP A 406 -0.73 -14.14 10.30
N PRO A 407 0.39 -13.77 10.97
CA PRO A 407 0.65 -14.16 12.37
C PRO A 407 -0.46 -13.75 13.35
N TRP A 408 -1.19 -12.68 13.04
CA TRP A 408 -2.32 -12.20 13.84
C TRP A 408 -3.51 -13.14 13.86
N VAL A 409 -3.66 -14.05 12.88
CA VAL A 409 -4.71 -15.09 12.87
C VAL A 409 -4.50 -16.10 14.00
N LEU A 410 -3.27 -16.22 14.50
CA LEU A 410 -2.92 -17.08 15.62
C LEU A 410 -3.02 -16.37 16.98
N LEU A 411 -3.39 -15.08 17.01
CA LEU A 411 -3.56 -14.34 18.26
C LEU A 411 -4.87 -14.74 18.96
N PRO A 412 -4.88 -14.80 20.30
CA PRO A 412 -6.09 -15.06 21.06
C PRO A 412 -7.23 -14.07 20.74
N GLY A 413 -8.45 -14.58 20.56
CA GLY A 413 -9.66 -13.79 20.40
C GLY A 413 -10.04 -13.30 19.00
N ILE A 414 -9.23 -13.54 17.95
CA ILE A 414 -9.53 -13.01 16.59
C ILE A 414 -10.09 -14.07 15.64
N TYR A 415 -9.46 -15.26 15.57
CA TYR A 415 -9.87 -16.39 14.69
C TYR A 415 -9.63 -17.75 15.36
N GLN A 416 -9.82 -17.81 16.68
CA GLN A 416 -9.53 -19.03 17.45
C GLN A 416 -10.34 -20.23 16.95
N ASP A 417 -11.61 -20.03 16.55
CA ASP A 417 -12.46 -21.11 16.06
C ASP A 417 -11.98 -21.74 14.75
N ASP A 418 -11.23 -21.01 13.93
CA ASP A 418 -10.72 -21.53 12.66
C ASP A 418 -9.43 -22.36 12.83
N THR A 419 -8.75 -22.25 13.97
CA THR A 419 -7.51 -22.97 14.28
C THR A 419 -7.65 -23.96 15.43
N ASN A 420 -8.74 -23.85 16.21
CA ASN A 420 -9.12 -24.78 17.25
C ASN A 420 -9.69 -26.06 16.63
N LEU A 421 -9.09 -27.20 17.00
CA LEU A 421 -9.46 -28.51 16.48
C LEU A 421 -10.93 -28.87 16.76
N THR A 422 -11.37 -28.71 18.01
CA THR A 422 -12.74 -29.02 18.44
C THR A 422 -13.76 -28.14 17.73
N SER A 423 -13.51 -26.83 17.61
CA SER A 423 -14.40 -25.92 16.87
C SER A 423 -14.53 -26.33 15.39
N VAL A 424 -13.41 -26.70 14.74
CA VAL A 424 -13.42 -27.14 13.33
C VAL A 424 -14.19 -28.46 13.17
N CYS A 425 -13.92 -29.48 13.99
CA CYS A 425 -14.60 -30.76 13.88
C CYS A 425 -16.10 -30.65 14.20
N SER A 426 -16.47 -29.83 15.20
CA SER A 426 -17.87 -29.55 15.54
C SER A 426 -18.63 -28.92 14.37
N ARG A 427 -18.04 -27.92 13.70
CA ARG A 427 -18.64 -27.29 12.52
C ARG A 427 -18.83 -28.29 11.37
N TYR A 428 -17.82 -29.11 11.08
CA TYR A 428 -17.95 -30.17 10.07
C TYR A 428 -19.08 -31.16 10.40
N GLN A 429 -19.28 -31.49 11.69
CA GLN A 429 -20.34 -32.40 12.11
C GLN A 429 -21.74 -31.79 11.92
N GLN A 430 -21.88 -30.49 12.17
CA GLN A 430 -23.11 -29.73 11.89
C GLN A 430 -23.37 -29.65 10.37
N ASP A 431 -22.35 -29.28 9.59
CA ASP A 431 -22.43 -29.21 8.12
C ASP A 431 -22.75 -30.58 7.51
N LEU A 432 -22.21 -31.67 8.06
CA LEU A 432 -22.54 -33.03 7.63
C LEU A 432 -24.02 -33.37 7.86
N THR A 433 -24.58 -32.92 8.98
CA THR A 433 -26.01 -33.14 9.28
C THR A 433 -26.88 -32.39 8.28
N ALA A 434 -26.55 -31.12 7.99
CA ALA A 434 -27.24 -30.35 6.95
C ALA A 434 -27.06 -30.94 5.55
N ALA A 435 -25.85 -31.37 5.19
CA ALA A 435 -25.54 -31.96 3.89
C ALA A 435 -26.38 -33.21 3.60
N ARG A 436 -26.51 -34.12 4.59
CA ARG A 436 -27.37 -35.31 4.49
C ARG A 436 -28.83 -34.95 4.23
N SER A 437 -29.34 -33.96 4.96
CA SER A 437 -30.69 -33.43 4.74
C SER A 437 -30.83 -32.82 3.35
N PHE A 438 -29.87 -32.03 2.89
CA PHE A 438 -29.94 -31.36 1.59
C PHE A 438 -29.82 -32.30 0.40
N LEU A 439 -28.98 -33.35 0.49
CA LEU A 439 -28.91 -34.39 -0.54
C LEU A 439 -30.25 -35.09 -0.73
N ARG A 440 -31.00 -35.31 0.36
CA ARG A 440 -32.31 -35.96 0.33
C ARG A 440 -33.43 -35.01 -0.11
N LEU A 441 -33.46 -33.79 0.44
CA LEU A 441 -34.57 -32.84 0.25
C LEU A 441 -34.43 -31.98 -1.00
N TYR A 442 -33.19 -31.70 -1.42
CA TYR A 442 -32.88 -30.78 -2.52
C TYR A 442 -31.94 -31.39 -3.58
N PRO A 443 -32.14 -32.63 -4.06
CA PRO A 443 -31.19 -33.34 -4.93
C PRO A 443 -30.91 -32.61 -6.26
N HIS A 444 -31.82 -31.75 -6.71
CA HIS A 444 -31.64 -30.95 -7.93
C HIS A 444 -31.11 -29.54 -7.69
N ARG A 445 -31.06 -29.07 -6.44
CA ARG A 445 -30.56 -27.72 -6.06
C ARG A 445 -29.32 -27.76 -5.18
N TYR A 446 -28.91 -28.91 -4.69
CA TYR A 446 -27.73 -29.11 -3.86
C TYR A 446 -26.77 -30.13 -4.48
N THR A 447 -25.47 -29.85 -4.45
CA THR A 447 -24.43 -30.84 -4.73
C THR A 447 -23.25 -30.68 -3.80
N LEU A 448 -22.64 -31.81 -3.42
CA LEU A 448 -21.40 -31.84 -2.67
C LEU A 448 -20.20 -32.07 -3.61
N VAL A 449 -19.11 -31.38 -3.32
CA VAL A 449 -17.83 -31.51 -4.02
C VAL A 449 -16.74 -31.73 -2.97
N ARG A 450 -16.03 -32.84 -3.07
CA ARG A 450 -14.81 -33.05 -2.29
C ARG A 450 -13.63 -32.40 -3.01
N TYR A 451 -12.93 -31.50 -2.32
CA TYR A 451 -11.82 -30.73 -2.88
C TYR A 451 -10.75 -31.62 -3.51
N GLU A 452 -10.47 -32.78 -2.90
CA GLU A 452 -9.46 -33.71 -3.37
C GLU A 452 -9.85 -34.37 -4.70
N ASP A 453 -11.13 -34.66 -4.92
CA ASP A 453 -11.62 -35.18 -6.21
C ASP A 453 -11.53 -34.10 -7.29
N LEU A 454 -11.93 -32.86 -6.97
CA LEU A 454 -11.79 -31.71 -7.87
C LEU A 454 -10.31 -31.43 -8.23
N ALA A 455 -9.39 -31.60 -7.27
CA ALA A 455 -7.97 -31.37 -7.49
C ALA A 455 -7.30 -32.47 -8.30
N LEU A 456 -7.72 -33.73 -8.15
CA LEU A 456 -7.19 -34.89 -8.88
C LEU A 456 -7.79 -35.04 -10.27
N HIS A 457 -9.08 -34.74 -10.43
CA HIS A 457 -9.84 -34.91 -11.66
C HIS A 457 -10.62 -33.63 -12.04
N PRO A 458 -9.92 -32.50 -12.25
CA PRO A 458 -10.56 -31.20 -12.43
C PRO A 458 -11.47 -31.14 -13.67
N GLU A 459 -11.08 -31.78 -14.77
CA GLU A 459 -11.89 -31.78 -16.00
C GLU A 459 -13.26 -32.44 -15.79
N SER A 460 -13.29 -33.65 -15.20
CA SER A 460 -14.54 -34.38 -14.99
C SER A 460 -15.40 -33.74 -13.91
N GLU A 461 -14.82 -33.26 -12.80
CA GLU A 461 -15.58 -32.63 -11.72
C GLU A 461 -16.16 -31.28 -12.14
N VAL A 462 -15.40 -30.43 -12.85
CA VAL A 462 -15.95 -29.16 -13.35
C VAL A 462 -17.01 -29.40 -14.42
N ARG A 463 -16.84 -30.40 -15.29
CA ARG A 463 -17.88 -30.77 -16.26
C ARG A 463 -19.17 -31.21 -15.57
N ARG A 464 -19.07 -32.08 -14.54
CA ARG A 464 -20.20 -32.49 -13.69
C ARG A 464 -20.90 -31.29 -13.05
N LEU A 465 -20.13 -30.32 -12.54
CA LEU A 465 -20.67 -29.09 -11.96
C LEU A 465 -21.39 -28.21 -13.00
N TYR A 466 -20.84 -28.04 -14.20
CA TYR A 466 -21.52 -27.29 -15.26
C TYR A 466 -22.84 -27.95 -15.66
N THR A 467 -22.88 -29.28 -15.75
CA THR A 467 -24.12 -30.03 -15.97
C THR A 467 -25.13 -29.78 -14.85
N PHE A 468 -24.69 -29.88 -13.59
CA PHE A 468 -25.54 -29.59 -12.42
C PHE A 468 -26.05 -28.14 -12.40
N LEU A 469 -25.24 -27.18 -12.84
CA LEU A 469 -25.61 -25.76 -12.91
C LEU A 469 -26.44 -25.40 -14.15
N HIS A 470 -26.64 -26.35 -15.08
CA HIS A 470 -27.27 -26.14 -16.39
C HIS A 470 -26.54 -25.10 -17.25
N LEU A 471 -25.21 -25.14 -17.21
CA LEU A 471 -24.35 -24.24 -17.95
C LEU A 471 -23.63 -24.96 -19.09
N PRO A 472 -23.40 -24.28 -20.24
CA PRO A 472 -22.65 -24.87 -21.34
C PRO A 472 -21.18 -25.03 -20.98
N TYR A 473 -20.67 -26.25 -21.06
CA TYR A 473 -19.24 -26.54 -20.90
C TYR A 473 -18.51 -26.32 -22.23
N THR A 474 -17.99 -25.10 -22.41
CA THR A 474 -17.35 -24.69 -23.68
C THR A 474 -15.85 -24.98 -23.71
N ALA A 475 -15.24 -24.93 -24.90
CA ALA A 475 -13.78 -25.04 -25.04
C ALA A 475 -13.01 -23.98 -24.23
N LYS A 476 -13.59 -22.78 -24.05
CA LYS A 476 -13.01 -21.73 -23.19
C LYS A 476 -12.96 -22.19 -21.73
N VAL A 477 -14.02 -22.83 -21.24
CA VAL A 477 -14.06 -23.38 -19.87
C VAL A 477 -13.00 -24.47 -19.72
N ALA A 478 -12.94 -25.42 -20.66
CA ALA A 478 -11.93 -26.49 -20.66
C ALA A 478 -10.50 -25.93 -20.62
N ASN A 479 -10.19 -24.92 -21.44
CA ASN A 479 -8.89 -24.27 -21.43
C ASN A 479 -8.58 -23.56 -20.10
N THR A 480 -9.57 -22.91 -19.48
CA THR A 480 -9.41 -22.31 -18.14
C THR A 480 -9.13 -23.37 -17.09
N VAL A 481 -9.88 -24.48 -17.09
CA VAL A 481 -9.65 -25.60 -16.17
C VAL A 481 -8.23 -26.13 -16.35
N PHE A 482 -7.79 -26.37 -17.58
CA PHE A 482 -6.44 -26.84 -17.88
C PHE A 482 -5.35 -25.87 -17.41
N THR A 483 -5.43 -24.59 -17.78
CA THR A 483 -4.38 -23.60 -17.44
C THR A 483 -4.22 -23.41 -15.93
N HIS A 484 -5.33 -23.33 -15.18
CA HIS A 484 -5.31 -23.16 -13.73
C HIS A 484 -4.84 -24.40 -12.98
N THR A 485 -5.18 -25.61 -13.44
CA THR A 485 -4.96 -26.86 -12.68
C THR A 485 -3.71 -27.64 -13.08
N PHE A 486 -3.05 -27.26 -14.18
CA PHE A 486 -1.75 -27.79 -14.58
C PHE A 486 -0.60 -26.81 -14.30
N GLY A 487 -0.89 -25.56 -13.95
CA GLY A 487 0.13 -24.57 -13.59
C GLY A 487 0.92 -24.01 -14.77
N PHE A 488 0.31 -23.94 -15.97
CA PHE A 488 0.93 -23.33 -17.13
C PHE A 488 0.75 -21.80 -17.09
N VAL A 489 1.77 -21.09 -16.59
CA VAL A 489 1.83 -19.62 -16.55
C VAL A 489 3.19 -19.11 -17.00
N ALA A 490 3.21 -18.01 -17.75
CA ALA A 490 4.42 -17.41 -18.30
C ALA A 490 5.34 -16.82 -17.21
N ASP A 491 4.75 -16.29 -16.14
CA ASP A 491 5.47 -15.81 -14.96
C ASP A 491 5.51 -16.89 -13.87
N GLN A 492 6.70 -17.45 -13.65
CA GLN A 492 6.92 -18.50 -12.66
C GLN A 492 6.75 -18.00 -11.22
N SER A 493 6.83 -16.69 -10.95
CA SER A 493 6.63 -16.13 -9.61
C SER A 493 5.20 -16.36 -9.10
N ILE A 494 4.23 -16.46 -10.01
CA ILE A 494 2.83 -16.78 -9.73
C ILE A 494 2.70 -18.19 -9.15
N LEU A 495 3.53 -19.15 -9.58
CA LEU A 495 3.45 -20.54 -9.10
C LEU A 495 3.93 -20.69 -7.65
N VAL A 496 4.85 -19.83 -7.22
CA VAL A 496 5.44 -19.86 -5.87
C VAL A 496 4.49 -19.27 -4.82
N HIS A 497 3.52 -18.45 -5.26
CA HIS A 497 2.61 -17.77 -4.34
C HIS A 497 1.60 -18.73 -3.67
N PRO A 498 1.43 -18.69 -2.33
CA PRO A 498 0.55 -19.62 -1.61
C PRO A 498 -0.92 -19.53 -2.04
N PHE A 499 -1.38 -18.35 -2.45
CA PHE A 499 -2.77 -18.09 -2.86
C PHE A 499 -2.99 -18.13 -4.37
N SER A 500 -1.96 -18.48 -5.16
CA SER A 500 -2.13 -18.61 -6.60
C SER A 500 -3.16 -19.67 -6.95
N THR A 501 -4.03 -19.32 -7.91
CA THR A 501 -5.01 -20.22 -8.52
C THR A 501 -4.43 -20.97 -9.72
N PHE A 502 -3.14 -20.78 -10.04
CA PHE A 502 -2.40 -21.52 -11.07
C PHE A 502 -1.41 -22.45 -10.40
N LYS A 503 -1.74 -23.75 -10.34
CA LYS A 503 -0.90 -24.78 -9.72
C LYS A 503 -1.16 -26.13 -10.38
N ASN A 504 -0.19 -27.03 -10.35
CA ASN A 504 -0.49 -28.45 -10.56
C ASN A 504 -1.27 -28.97 -9.34
N SER A 505 -2.60 -29.00 -9.45
CA SER A 505 -3.50 -29.33 -8.35
C SER A 505 -3.30 -30.78 -7.89
N SER A 506 -3.17 -31.70 -8.85
CA SER A 506 -2.97 -33.13 -8.58
C SER A 506 -1.66 -33.43 -7.84
N ALA A 507 -0.59 -32.68 -8.13
CA ALA A 507 0.71 -32.87 -7.47
C ALA A 507 0.76 -32.31 -6.04
N THR A 508 -0.13 -31.37 -5.70
CA THR A 508 -0.05 -30.59 -4.44
C THR A 508 -1.16 -30.92 -3.44
N VAL A 509 -2.24 -31.59 -3.86
CA VAL A 509 -3.41 -31.90 -3.03
C VAL A 509 -3.07 -32.60 -1.70
N PHE A 510 -2.07 -33.49 -1.69
CA PHE A 510 -1.63 -34.23 -0.49
C PHE A 510 -0.32 -33.71 0.13
N ALA A 511 0.14 -32.51 -0.24
CA ALA A 511 1.40 -31.95 0.27
C ALA A 511 1.43 -31.76 1.79
N TRP A 512 0.26 -31.63 2.43
CA TRP A 512 0.12 -31.57 3.88
C TRP A 512 0.72 -32.79 4.60
N ARG A 513 0.82 -33.95 3.93
CA ARG A 513 1.46 -35.17 4.45
C ARG A 513 2.96 -35.00 4.73
N LYS A 514 3.60 -34.01 4.10
CA LYS A 514 5.03 -33.69 4.28
C LYS A 514 5.27 -32.70 5.41
N SER A 515 4.27 -31.90 5.77
CA SER A 515 4.42 -30.77 6.69
C SER A 515 3.72 -30.96 8.03
N LEU A 516 2.71 -31.83 8.12
CA LEU A 516 1.96 -32.06 9.35
C LEU A 516 2.55 -33.26 10.11
N PRO A 517 3.03 -33.10 11.36
CA PRO A 517 3.52 -34.23 12.16
C PRO A 517 2.40 -35.26 12.43
N PHE A 518 2.75 -36.55 12.44
CA PHE A 518 1.77 -37.62 12.68
C PHE A 518 1.03 -37.47 14.02
N THR A 519 1.69 -36.97 15.07
CA THR A 519 1.04 -36.70 16.37
C THR A 519 -0.10 -35.69 16.28
N LYS A 520 -0.06 -34.75 15.32
CA LYS A 520 -1.18 -33.86 15.04
C LYS A 520 -2.25 -34.55 14.19
N VAL A 521 -1.84 -35.40 13.24
CA VAL A 521 -2.77 -36.20 12.43
C VAL A 521 -3.61 -37.11 13.31
N GLU A 522 -2.99 -37.79 14.27
CA GLU A 522 -3.65 -38.67 15.22
C GLU A 522 -4.73 -37.93 16.02
N LYS A 523 -4.40 -36.80 16.64
CA LYS A 523 -5.38 -35.95 17.35
C LYS A 523 -6.53 -35.50 16.47
N ILE A 524 -6.25 -35.12 15.21
CA ILE A 524 -7.32 -34.71 14.28
C ILE A 524 -8.21 -35.90 13.94
N GLN A 525 -7.65 -37.11 13.78
CA GLN A 525 -8.44 -38.31 13.51
C GLN A 525 -9.31 -38.73 14.70
N GLU A 526 -8.81 -38.54 15.92
CA GLU A 526 -9.58 -38.78 17.15
C GLU A 526 -10.79 -37.84 17.23
N GLU A 527 -10.60 -36.55 16.98
CA GLU A 527 -11.69 -35.56 17.11
C GLU A 527 -12.65 -35.56 15.90
N CYS A 528 -12.12 -35.63 14.67
CA CYS A 528 -12.89 -35.55 13.43
C CYS A 528 -13.22 -36.93 12.85
N GLY A 529 -13.11 -38.03 13.61
CA GLY A 529 -13.20 -39.40 13.08
C GLY A 529 -14.48 -39.68 12.28
N SER A 530 -15.64 -39.33 12.84
CA SER A 530 -16.96 -39.47 12.18
C SER A 530 -17.06 -38.67 10.88
N VAL A 531 -16.52 -37.46 10.88
CA VAL A 531 -16.48 -36.56 9.72
C VAL A 531 -15.59 -37.13 8.63
N LEU A 532 -14.41 -37.63 9.01
CA LEU A 532 -13.46 -38.23 8.08
C LEU A 532 -14.09 -39.43 7.38
N GLU A 533 -14.69 -40.34 8.14
CA GLU A 533 -15.38 -41.50 7.59
C GLU A 533 -16.52 -41.10 6.66
N ALA A 534 -17.39 -40.17 7.09
CA ALA A 534 -18.54 -39.74 6.31
C ALA A 534 -18.15 -39.17 4.95
N TYR A 535 -17.13 -38.32 4.88
CA TYR A 535 -16.64 -37.76 3.61
C TYR A 535 -15.64 -38.66 2.85
N GLY A 536 -15.52 -39.93 3.24
CA GLY A 536 -14.69 -40.91 2.56
C GLY A 536 -13.19 -40.64 2.70
N TYR A 537 -12.74 -40.08 3.82
CA TYR A 537 -11.33 -39.94 4.14
C TYR A 537 -10.84 -41.13 4.94
N ARG A 538 -9.76 -41.74 4.47
CA ARG A 538 -9.09 -42.84 5.15
C ARG A 538 -8.28 -42.33 6.35
N MET A 539 -8.45 -42.99 7.49
CA MET A 539 -7.59 -42.78 8.66
C MET A 539 -6.26 -43.53 8.51
N PHE A 540 -5.19 -42.94 9.04
CA PHE A 540 -3.86 -43.54 9.10
C PHE A 540 -3.66 -44.18 10.47
N PRO A 541 -3.53 -45.52 10.56
CA PRO A 541 -3.40 -46.22 11.84
C PRO A 541 -1.99 -46.16 12.44
N SER A 542 -0.98 -45.75 11.65
CA SER A 542 0.38 -45.62 12.15
C SER A 542 1.22 -44.65 11.30
N PRO A 543 2.36 -44.15 11.81
CA PRO A 543 3.28 -43.31 11.06
C PRO A 543 3.73 -43.94 9.74
N ARG A 544 3.91 -45.28 9.71
CA ARG A 544 4.30 -46.01 8.50
C ARG A 544 3.28 -45.84 7.37
N HIS A 545 1.98 -45.96 7.68
CA HIS A 545 0.91 -45.74 6.70
C HIS A 545 0.81 -44.28 6.28
N TYR A 546 1.00 -43.36 7.23
CA TYR A 546 0.98 -41.93 6.95
C TYR A 546 2.09 -41.46 6.01
N HIS A 547 3.30 -42.02 6.14
CA HIS A 547 4.44 -41.66 5.28
C HIS A 547 4.47 -42.45 3.96
N HIS A 548 3.74 -43.55 3.84
CA HIS A 548 3.65 -44.32 2.59
C HIS A 548 2.75 -43.60 1.56
N LEU A 549 3.35 -42.87 0.61
CA LEU A 549 2.60 -42.02 -0.33
C LEU A 549 1.62 -42.77 -1.25
N GLN A 550 1.86 -44.04 -1.52
CA GLN A 550 0.92 -44.89 -2.28
C GLN A 550 -0.31 -45.29 -1.45
N TYR A 551 -0.25 -45.16 -0.12
CA TYR A 551 -1.42 -45.30 0.74
C TYR A 551 -2.31 -44.06 0.57
N THR A 552 -3.36 -44.19 -0.24
CA THR A 552 -4.27 -43.08 -0.56
C THR A 552 -5.05 -42.64 0.69
N PRO A 553 -5.17 -41.33 0.95
CA PRO A 553 -6.04 -40.81 2.01
C PRO A 553 -7.52 -40.84 1.63
N LEU A 554 -7.87 -41.26 0.41
CA LEU A 554 -9.23 -41.26 -0.10
C LEU A 554 -9.83 -42.65 -0.17
N LEU A 555 -11.12 -42.72 0.16
CA LEU A 555 -12.05 -43.79 -0.15
C LEU A 555 -13.10 -43.25 -1.14
N PRO A 556 -13.84 -44.13 -1.83
CA PRO A 556 -15.07 -43.73 -2.50
C PRO A 556 -15.98 -42.98 -1.51
N LEU A 557 -16.69 -41.96 -1.99
CA LEU A 557 -17.71 -41.30 -1.17
C LEU A 557 -18.76 -42.34 -0.77
N PRO A 558 -19.07 -42.49 0.54
CA PRO A 558 -20.07 -43.44 0.99
C PRO A 558 -21.43 -43.17 0.35
N SER A 559 -22.17 -44.24 0.00
CA SER A 559 -23.56 -44.12 -0.47
C SER A 559 -24.52 -43.62 0.61
N THR A 560 -24.07 -43.63 1.88
CA THR A 560 -24.80 -43.14 3.06
C THR A 560 -24.58 -41.64 3.31
N LEU A 561 -23.82 -40.97 2.44
CA LEU A 561 -23.69 -39.52 2.48
C LEU A 561 -24.99 -38.84 2.04
#